data_AF-A0A1Q5XM88-F1
#
_entry.id   AF-A0A1Q5XM88-F1
#
_cell.length_a   1.000
_cell.length_b   1.000
_cell.length_c   1.000
_cell.angle_alpha   90.00
_cell.angle_beta   90.00
_cell.angle_gamma   90.00
#
_symmetry.space_group_name_H-M   'P 1'
#
loop_
_entity.id
_entity.type
_entity.pdbx_description
1 polymer ?
#
loop_
_entity_poly.entity_id
_entity_poly.type
_entity_poly.pdbx_seq_one_letter_code
_entity_poly.pdbx_strand_id
1 'polypeptide(L)'
;MDWLGIFNLLVLTITLFVLCIYAWDTNKMQKAASKQLELGIKPLISIEPQNQATYYTVMVSNIGNGTALNIEFDPMILSEDSGVSYKIPFIQSLRAGDSKEVSVTAFMNDEQADNSWMAHLKSPYANRVILLNIKYENIVFEESKQVFEFGIGERKIKMLP
;
A
#
# COMPACT_ATOMS: atom_id res chain seq x y z
N MET A 1 -50.38 14.99 -44.22
CA MET A 1 -49.30 14.73 -43.24
C MET A 1 -48.65 16.08 -43.00
N ASP A 2 -48.78 16.63 -41.79
CA ASP A 2 -48.36 18.01 -41.54
C ASP A 2 -46.84 18.12 -41.50
N TRP A 3 -46.28 18.90 -42.42
CA TRP A 3 -44.84 19.11 -42.58
C TRP A 3 -44.16 19.57 -41.28
N LEU A 4 -44.85 20.40 -40.49
CA LEU A 4 -44.40 20.84 -39.17
C LEU A 4 -44.23 19.69 -38.17
N GLY A 5 -45.07 18.66 -38.25
CA GLY A 5 -44.99 17.48 -37.38
C GLY A 5 -43.75 16.63 -37.68
N ILE A 6 -43.42 16.45 -38.97
CA ILE A 6 -42.23 15.69 -39.40
C ILE A 6 -40.95 16.42 -38.96
N PHE A 7 -40.91 17.75 -39.10
CA PHE A 7 -39.77 18.55 -38.64
C PHE A 7 -39.56 18.47 -37.12
N ASN A 8 -40.63 18.62 -36.33
CA ASN A 8 -40.53 18.51 -34.87
C ASN A 8 -40.05 17.11 -34.43
N LEU A 9 -40.53 16.05 -35.08
CA LEU A 9 -40.10 14.68 -34.79
C LEU A 9 -38.60 14.50 -35.08
N LEU A 10 -38.09 15.04 -36.18
CA LEU A 10 -36.67 15.03 -36.51
C LEU A 10 -35.84 15.77 -35.45
N VAL A 11 -36.25 16.97 -35.05
CA VAL A 11 -35.54 17.77 -34.03
C VAL A 11 -35.49 17.03 -32.69
N LEU A 12 -36.61 16.42 -32.26
CA LEU A 12 -36.65 15.62 -31.03
C LEU A 12 -35.74 14.38 -31.12
N THR A 13 -35.72 13.71 -32.28
CA THR A 13 -34.88 12.52 -32.49
C THR A 13 -33.39 12.88 -32.42
N ILE A 14 -32.99 13.98 -33.07
CA ILE A 14 -31.62 14.50 -33.02
C ILE A 14 -31.25 14.89 -31.59
N THR A 15 -32.14 15.61 -30.89
CA THR A 15 -31.90 16.03 -29.50
C THR A 15 -31.72 14.84 -28.57
N LEU A 16 -32.56 13.80 -28.71
CA LEU A 16 -32.44 12.56 -27.93
C LEU A 16 -31.10 11.85 -28.22
N PHE A 17 -30.71 11.79 -29.49
CA PHE A 17 -29.45 11.16 -29.89
C PHE A 17 -28.23 11.90 -29.28
N VAL A 18 -28.22 13.22 -29.33
CA VAL A 18 -27.17 14.05 -28.71
C VAL A 18 -27.12 13.82 -27.19
N LEU A 19 -28.27 13.75 -26.52
CA LEU A 19 -28.34 13.45 -25.08
C LEU A 19 -27.79 12.07 -24.74
N CYS A 20 -28.06 11.05 -25.56
CA CYS A 20 -27.51 9.72 -25.36
C CYS A 20 -25.98 9.69 -25.47
N ILE A 21 -25.40 10.39 -26.45
CA ILE A 21 -23.94 10.52 -26.58
C ILE A 21 -23.36 11.24 -25.37
N TYR A 22 -23.97 12.37 -24.99
CA TYR A 22 -23.51 13.15 -23.85
C TYR A 22 -23.54 12.36 -22.54
N ALA A 23 -24.61 11.58 -22.32
CA ALA A 23 -24.72 10.70 -21.16
C ALA A 23 -23.63 9.62 -21.14
N TRP A 24 -23.29 9.05 -22.30
CA TRP A 24 -22.22 8.06 -22.40
C TRP A 24 -20.85 8.68 -22.09
N ASP A 25 -20.53 9.82 -22.69
CA ASP A 25 -19.26 10.53 -22.44
C ASP A 25 -19.14 10.95 -20.97
N THR A 26 -20.21 11.46 -20.38
CA THR A 26 -20.25 11.82 -18.95
C THR A 26 -19.96 10.61 -18.06
N ASN A 27 -20.57 9.46 -18.34
CA ASN A 27 -20.33 8.23 -17.57
C ASN A 27 -18.87 7.75 -17.72
N LYS A 28 -18.30 7.85 -18.92
CA LYS A 28 -16.89 7.53 -19.17
C LYS A 28 -15.96 8.45 -18.38
N MET A 29 -16.24 9.75 -18.36
CA MET A 29 -15.46 10.74 -17.59
C MET A 29 -15.58 10.52 -16.09
N GLN A 30 -16.77 10.21 -15.58
CA GLN A 30 -16.96 9.88 -14.16
C GLN A 30 -16.12 8.68 -13.75
N LYS A 31 -16.12 7.60 -14.54
CA LYS A 31 -15.28 6.42 -14.27
C LYS A 31 -13.79 6.76 -14.26
N ALA A 32 -13.33 7.59 -15.20
CA ALA A 32 -11.94 8.03 -15.25
C ALA A 32 -11.58 8.92 -14.05
N ALA A 33 -12.45 9.84 -13.67
CA ALA A 33 -12.28 10.72 -12.51
C ALA A 33 -12.22 9.92 -11.20
N SER A 34 -13.10 8.93 -11.02
CA SER A 34 -13.06 8.05 -9.85
C SER A 34 -11.74 7.30 -9.75
N LYS A 35 -11.23 6.76 -10.86
CA LYS A 35 -9.91 6.09 -10.89
C LYS A 35 -8.76 7.06 -10.58
N GLN A 36 -8.83 8.30 -11.06
CA GLN A 36 -7.82 9.30 -10.74
C GLN A 36 -7.85 9.68 -9.26
N LEU A 37 -9.03 9.81 -8.67
CA LEU A 37 -9.17 10.04 -7.22
C LEU A 37 -8.61 8.86 -6.44
N GLU A 38 -8.93 7.63 -6.82
CA GLU A 38 -8.42 6.41 -6.21
C GLU A 38 -6.88 6.38 -6.21
N LEU A 39 -6.25 6.67 -7.36
CA LEU A 39 -4.79 6.76 -7.46
C LEU A 39 -4.19 7.96 -6.70
N GLY A 40 -4.95 9.04 -6.57
CA GLY A 40 -4.56 10.24 -5.84
C GLY A 40 -4.57 10.06 -4.33
N ILE A 41 -5.35 9.11 -3.80
CA ILE A 41 -5.45 8.82 -2.36
C ILE A 41 -4.81 7.50 -1.97
N LYS A 42 -4.17 6.78 -2.91
CA LYS A 42 -3.55 5.48 -2.64
C LYS A 42 -2.24 5.66 -1.85
N PRO A 43 -2.13 5.11 -0.63
CA PRO A 43 -0.87 5.07 0.09
C PRO A 43 0.01 3.94 -0.46
N LEU A 44 1.32 4.13 -0.38
CA LEU A 44 2.31 3.13 -0.77
C LEU A 44 3.44 3.18 0.24
N ILE A 45 3.58 2.12 1.03
CA ILE A 45 4.62 2.05 2.04
C ILE A 45 5.92 1.58 1.39
N SER A 46 7.04 2.09 1.90
CA SER A 46 8.39 1.61 1.61
C SER A 46 9.09 1.41 2.95
N ILE A 47 9.95 0.40 3.03
CA ILE A 47 10.73 0.13 4.24
C ILE A 47 12.19 0.00 3.89
N GLU A 48 13.02 0.75 4.61
CA GLU A 48 14.45 0.79 4.41
C GLU A 48 15.20 0.55 5.71
N PRO A 49 16.03 -0.52 5.84
CA PRO A 49 16.96 -0.66 6.95
C PRO A 49 17.86 0.57 7.08
N GLN A 50 17.97 1.05 8.31
CA GLN A 50 18.92 2.06 8.72
C GLN A 50 20.11 1.36 9.39
N ASN A 51 21.32 1.65 8.93
CA ASN A 51 22.55 1.10 9.51
C ASN A 51 22.90 1.88 10.79
N GLN A 52 22.26 1.54 11.91
CA GLN A 52 22.69 2.00 13.23
C GLN A 52 23.35 0.84 13.99
N ALA A 53 24.45 1.15 14.68
CA ALA A 53 25.37 0.14 15.22
C ALA A 53 24.80 -0.69 16.40
N THR A 54 23.74 -0.20 17.05
CA THR A 54 23.26 -0.73 18.35
C THR A 54 21.84 -1.32 18.28
N TYR A 55 21.03 -0.88 17.32
CA TYR A 55 19.63 -1.32 17.12
C TYR A 55 19.35 -1.46 15.62
N TYR A 56 18.63 -2.50 15.21
CA TYR A 56 18.11 -2.56 13.84
C TYR A 56 16.88 -1.66 13.76
N THR A 57 17.07 -0.47 13.19
CA THR A 57 15.99 0.45 12.88
C THR A 57 15.64 0.35 11.41
N VAL A 58 14.37 0.54 11.10
CA VAL A 58 13.89 0.64 9.73
C VAL A 58 13.18 1.99 9.56
N MET A 59 13.44 2.64 8.44
CA MET A 59 12.70 3.80 7.99
C MET A 59 11.48 3.32 7.25
N VAL A 60 10.29 3.59 7.79
CA VAL A 60 9.02 3.35 7.12
C VAL A 60 8.59 4.65 6.46
N SER A 61 8.50 4.66 5.14
CA SER A 61 8.17 5.84 4.34
C SER A 61 6.87 5.62 3.58
N ASN A 62 6.01 6.62 3.50
CA ASN A 62 4.87 6.58 2.60
C ASN A 62 5.24 7.31 1.30
N ILE A 63 5.58 6.55 0.28
CA ILE A 63 5.92 7.03 -1.06
C ILE A 63 4.69 7.15 -1.97
N GLY A 64 3.49 6.87 -1.44
CA GLY A 64 2.22 7.04 -2.15
C GLY A 64 1.69 8.48 -2.08
N ASN A 65 0.55 8.70 -2.72
CA ASN A 65 -0.07 10.03 -2.80
C ASN A 65 -1.07 10.29 -1.67
N GLY A 66 -1.59 9.22 -1.03
CA GLY A 66 -2.53 9.33 0.08
C GLY A 66 -1.91 9.05 1.44
N THR A 67 -2.61 9.44 2.50
CA THR A 67 -2.23 9.11 3.88
C THR A 67 -2.51 7.64 4.19
N ALA A 68 -1.52 6.93 4.72
CA ALA A 68 -1.70 5.60 5.30
C ALA A 68 -2.12 5.73 6.77
N LEU A 69 -3.16 5.01 7.17
CA LEU A 69 -3.69 4.93 8.52
C LEU A 69 -3.56 3.50 9.04
N ASN A 70 -3.54 3.35 10.36
CA ASN A 70 -3.61 2.05 11.04
C ASN A 70 -2.60 1.02 10.48
N ILE A 71 -1.33 1.43 10.36
CA ILE A 71 -0.30 0.60 9.75
C ILE A 71 0.14 -0.47 10.75
N GLU A 72 -0.19 -1.70 10.42
CA GLU A 72 0.11 -2.90 11.19
C GLU A 72 1.10 -3.79 10.44
N PHE A 73 2.04 -4.37 11.19
CA PHE A 73 3.08 -5.24 10.66
C PHE A 73 2.89 -6.63 11.25
N ASP A 74 2.71 -7.63 10.40
CA ASP A 74 2.71 -9.00 10.88
C ASP A 74 4.14 -9.36 11.38
N PRO A 75 4.27 -10.22 12.42
CA PRO A 75 5.57 -10.66 12.89
C PRO A 75 6.36 -11.33 11.77
N MET A 76 7.61 -10.90 11.56
CA MET A 76 8.52 -11.53 10.61
C MET A 76 9.13 -12.78 11.24
N ILE A 77 8.87 -13.95 10.67
CA ILE A 77 9.37 -15.24 11.19
C ILE A 77 10.59 -15.66 10.37
N LEU A 78 11.74 -15.90 11.03
CA LEU A 78 12.99 -16.29 10.37
C LEU A 78 13.00 -17.78 9.96
N SER A 79 12.43 -18.62 10.81
CA SER A 79 12.27 -20.07 10.63
C SER A 79 11.26 -20.55 11.64
N GLU A 80 10.27 -21.35 11.21
CA GLU A 80 9.29 -21.94 12.13
C GLU A 80 9.98 -22.77 13.23
N ASP A 81 11.06 -23.47 12.90
CA ASP A 81 11.82 -24.31 13.84
C ASP A 81 12.64 -23.52 14.87
N SER A 82 12.92 -22.24 14.62
CA SER A 82 13.82 -21.44 15.47
C SER A 82 13.11 -20.74 16.62
N GLY A 83 11.78 -20.59 16.54
CA GLY A 83 11.01 -19.78 17.49
C GLY A 83 11.35 -18.28 17.46
N VAL A 84 12.15 -17.81 16.48
CA VAL A 84 12.58 -16.42 16.35
C VAL A 84 11.60 -15.64 15.49
N SER A 85 11.07 -14.55 16.06
CA SER A 85 10.22 -13.59 15.35
C SER A 85 10.71 -12.16 15.58
N TYR A 86 10.46 -11.29 14.60
CA TYR A 86 10.75 -9.87 14.70
C TYR A 86 9.46 -9.07 14.59
N LYS A 87 9.27 -8.10 15.49
CA LYS A 87 8.06 -7.27 15.54
C LYS A 87 8.43 -5.81 15.31
N ILE A 88 7.62 -5.14 14.48
CA ILE A 88 7.68 -3.70 14.22
C ILE A 88 6.48 -3.07 14.93
N PRO A 89 6.66 -1.94 15.64
CA PRO A 89 5.55 -1.30 16.33
C PRO A 89 4.50 -0.75 15.35
N PHE A 90 3.24 -0.74 15.79
CA PHE A 90 2.13 -0.12 15.10
C PHE A 90 2.38 1.38 14.82
N ILE A 91 1.98 1.84 13.63
CA ILE A 91 2.06 3.26 13.25
C ILE A 91 0.64 3.76 12.94
N GLN A 92 0.16 4.70 13.77
CA GLN A 92 -1.20 5.22 13.64
C GLN A 92 -1.47 5.92 12.31
N SER A 93 -0.54 6.75 11.83
CA SER A 93 -0.67 7.42 10.54
C SER A 93 0.68 7.81 9.95
N LEU A 94 0.74 7.83 8.63
CA LEU A 94 1.89 8.30 7.86
C LEU A 94 1.38 9.04 6.61
N ARG A 95 1.59 10.37 6.54
CA ARG A 95 1.12 11.17 5.38
C ARG A 95 1.97 10.88 4.15
N ALA A 96 1.46 11.26 2.98
CA ALA A 96 2.22 11.17 1.74
C ALA A 96 3.54 11.94 1.84
N GLY A 97 4.65 11.27 1.52
CA GLY A 97 6.01 11.79 1.62
C GLY A 97 6.63 11.71 3.03
N ASP A 98 5.85 11.44 4.07
CA ASP A 98 6.38 11.33 5.43
C ASP A 98 7.14 10.02 5.62
N SER A 99 8.13 10.07 6.51
CA SER A 99 8.92 8.91 6.91
C SER A 99 9.02 8.85 8.43
N LYS A 100 9.04 7.64 8.97
CA LYS A 100 9.15 7.38 10.40
C LYS A 100 10.15 6.26 10.64
N GLU A 101 11.15 6.56 11.47
CA GLU A 101 12.07 5.55 11.95
C GLU A 101 11.41 4.73 13.07
N VAL A 102 11.50 3.41 12.97
CA VAL A 102 10.97 2.48 13.96
C VAL A 102 12.00 1.41 14.29
N SER A 103 12.08 1.04 15.57
CA SER A 103 12.95 -0.04 16.03
C SER A 103 12.30 -1.39 15.81
N VAL A 104 13.06 -2.35 15.32
CA VAL A 104 12.63 -3.74 15.19
C VAL A 104 13.08 -4.51 16.42
N THR A 105 12.15 -5.17 17.10
CA THR A 105 12.44 -5.96 18.30
C THR A 105 12.42 -7.44 17.97
N ALA A 106 13.45 -8.17 18.40
CA ALA A 106 13.54 -9.62 18.26
C ALA A 106 12.88 -10.32 19.47
N PHE A 107 12.18 -11.42 19.20
CA PHE A 107 11.55 -12.29 20.18
C PHE A 107 11.97 -13.74 19.89
N MET A 108 12.26 -14.50 20.94
CA MET A 108 12.54 -15.94 20.87
C MET A 108 11.55 -16.64 21.82
N ASN A 109 10.68 -17.50 21.29
CA ASN A 109 9.62 -18.16 22.06
C ASN A 109 8.80 -17.19 22.92
N ASP A 110 8.41 -16.06 22.32
CA ASP A 110 7.67 -14.94 22.95
C ASP A 110 8.42 -14.14 24.04
N GLU A 111 9.68 -14.47 24.35
CA GLU A 111 10.53 -13.66 25.20
C GLU A 111 11.35 -12.67 24.37
N GLN A 112 11.45 -11.42 24.83
CA GLN A 112 12.25 -10.41 24.16
C GLN A 112 13.73 -10.82 24.20
N ALA A 113 14.32 -11.06 23.02
CA ALA A 113 15.71 -11.46 22.88
C ALA A 113 16.61 -10.22 22.86
N ASP A 114 17.84 -10.37 23.36
CA ASP A 114 18.87 -9.34 23.27
C ASP A 114 19.29 -9.08 21.82
N ASN A 115 19.74 -7.85 21.54
CA ASN A 115 20.12 -7.36 20.21
C ASN A 115 21.27 -8.16 19.58
N SER A 116 22.00 -8.96 20.37
CA SER A 116 23.03 -9.89 19.90
C SER A 116 22.50 -10.93 18.89
N TRP A 117 21.20 -11.27 18.93
CA TRP A 117 20.55 -12.18 17.95
C TRP A 117 20.39 -11.58 16.54
N MET A 118 20.56 -10.26 16.37
CA MET A 118 20.44 -9.58 15.08
C MET A 118 21.58 -9.89 14.11
N ALA A 119 22.59 -10.68 14.52
CA ALA A 119 23.62 -11.19 13.62
C ALA A 119 23.04 -11.94 12.41
N HIS A 120 21.91 -12.63 12.57
CA HIS A 120 21.23 -13.34 11.47
C HIS A 120 20.56 -12.42 10.43
N LEU A 121 20.31 -11.16 10.79
CA LEU A 121 19.85 -10.11 9.85
C LEU A 121 21.01 -9.41 9.15
N LYS A 122 22.26 -9.60 9.60
CA LYS A 122 23.42 -9.05 8.91
C LYS A 122 23.61 -9.81 7.59
N SER A 123 23.77 -9.04 6.50
CA SER A 123 23.97 -9.52 5.13
C SER A 123 24.91 -10.74 4.96
N PRO A 124 26.01 -10.92 5.74
CA PRO A 124 26.89 -12.10 5.64
C PRO A 124 26.26 -13.43 6.09
N TYR A 125 25.16 -13.40 6.86
CA TYR A 125 24.46 -14.59 7.38
C TYR A 125 23.05 -14.75 6.77
N ALA A 126 22.67 -13.87 5.84
CA ALA A 126 21.30 -13.64 5.39
C ALA A 126 20.91 -14.45 4.12
N ASN A 127 21.25 -15.73 4.04
CA ASN A 127 20.84 -16.61 2.91
C ASN A 127 19.32 -16.93 2.90
N ARG A 128 18.48 -16.08 3.51
CA ARG A 128 17.04 -16.28 3.63
C ARG A 128 16.29 -15.01 3.26
N VAL A 129 15.18 -15.19 2.55
CA VAL A 129 14.21 -14.13 2.28
C VAL A 129 13.19 -14.15 3.42
N ILE A 130 13.06 -13.03 4.11
CA ILE A 130 12.08 -12.81 5.16
C ILE A 130 10.92 -12.03 4.53
N LEU A 131 9.71 -12.54 4.68
CA LEU A 131 8.50 -11.87 4.22
C LEU A 131 7.96 -10.98 5.35
N LEU A 132 7.76 -9.71 5.05
CA LEU A 132 7.06 -8.78 5.92
C LEU A 132 5.73 -8.42 5.28
N ASN A 133 4.64 -8.81 5.93
CA ASN A 133 3.31 -8.39 5.54
C ASN A 133 2.93 -7.12 6.29
N ILE A 134 2.40 -6.14 5.55
CA ILE A 134 1.89 -4.89 6.10
C ILE A 134 0.43 -4.76 5.72
N LYS A 135 -0.37 -4.37 6.69
CA LYS A 135 -1.77 -3.96 6.51
C LYS A 135 -1.88 -2.49 6.88
N TYR A 136 -2.61 -1.74 6.09
CA TYR A 136 -2.88 -0.33 6.36
C TYR A 136 -4.16 0.09 5.65
N GLU A 137 -4.71 1.23 6.05
CA GLU A 137 -5.92 1.80 5.49
C GLU A 137 -5.62 3.14 4.80
N ASN A 138 -6.44 3.52 3.82
CA ASN A 138 -6.43 4.88 3.28
C ASN A 138 -7.37 5.81 4.08
N ILE A 139 -7.47 7.08 3.68
CA ILE A 139 -8.36 8.07 4.32
C ILE A 139 -9.85 7.75 4.24
N VAL A 140 -10.23 6.78 3.41
CA VAL A 140 -11.60 6.28 3.22
C VAL A 140 -11.80 4.95 3.96
N PHE A 141 -10.81 4.53 4.78
CA PHE A 141 -10.80 3.28 5.53
C PHE A 141 -10.84 2.01 4.67
N GLU A 142 -10.34 2.10 3.43
CA GLU A 142 -10.16 0.93 2.58
C GLU A 142 -8.83 0.25 2.92
N GLU A 143 -8.90 -1.03 3.29
CA GLU A 143 -7.75 -1.86 3.65
C GLU A 143 -6.88 -2.16 2.42
N SER A 144 -5.57 -2.12 2.60
CA SER A 144 -4.56 -2.48 1.61
C SER A 144 -3.49 -3.37 2.24
N LYS A 145 -2.98 -4.32 1.45
CA LYS A 145 -1.94 -5.27 1.88
C LYS A 145 -0.73 -5.18 0.98
N GLN A 146 0.44 -5.13 1.61
CA GLN A 146 1.73 -5.15 0.92
C GLN A 146 2.65 -6.19 1.53
N VAL A 147 3.40 -6.86 0.66
CA VAL A 147 4.41 -7.82 1.07
C VAL A 147 5.78 -7.30 0.62
N PHE A 148 6.70 -7.26 1.58
CA PHE A 148 8.09 -6.92 1.36
C PHE A 148 8.96 -8.15 1.54
N GLU A 149 9.84 -8.37 0.57
CA GLU A 149 10.88 -9.39 0.62
C GLU A 149 12.17 -8.75 1.14
N PHE A 150 12.61 -9.11 2.35
CA PHE A 150 13.91 -8.73 2.93
C PHE A 150 14.92 -9.87 2.70
N GLY A 151 16.08 -9.63 2.07
CA GLY A 151 17.09 -10.68 1.84
C GLY A 151 18.29 -10.24 0.98
N ILE A 152 19.14 -11.20 0.58
CA ILE A 152 20.28 -11.00 -0.36
C ILE A 152 19.71 -10.79 -1.78
N GLY A 153 19.34 -9.56 -2.12
CA GLY A 153 18.86 -9.22 -3.46
C GLY A 153 18.21 -7.84 -3.54
N GLU A 154 17.71 -7.49 -4.72
CA GLU A 154 16.88 -6.30 -4.92
C GLU A 154 15.59 -6.41 -4.11
N ARG A 155 15.23 -5.34 -3.40
CA ARG A 155 13.96 -5.26 -2.66
C ARG A 155 12.80 -5.33 -3.66
N LYS A 156 11.86 -6.24 -3.43
CA LYS A 156 10.64 -6.36 -4.23
C LYS A 156 9.44 -6.00 -3.39
N ILE A 157 8.66 -5.04 -3.86
CA ILE A 157 7.37 -4.68 -3.30
C ILE A 157 6.31 -5.39 -4.12
N LYS A 158 5.49 -6.21 -3.46
CA LYS A 158 4.32 -6.83 -4.08
C LYS A 158 3.06 -6.30 -3.41
N MET A 159 2.18 -5.68 -4.20
CA MET A 159 0.82 -5.40 -3.74
C MET A 159 0.00 -6.68 -3.84
N LEU A 160 -0.71 -7.02 -2.77
CA LEU A 160 -1.71 -8.07 -2.82
C LEU A 160 -3.06 -7.45 -3.24
N PRO A 161 -3.87 -8.18 -4.04
CA PRO A 161 -5.22 -7.76 -4.41
C PRO A 161 -6.18 -7.78 -3.21
#